data_AF-A0A2E3FPR7-F1
#
_entry.id   AF-A0A2E3FPR7-F1
#
_cell.length_a   1.000
_cell.length_b   1.000
_cell.length_c   1.000
_cell.angle_alpha   90.00
_cell.angle_beta   90.00
_cell.angle_gamma   90.00
#
_symmetry.space_group_name_H-M   'P 1'
#
loop_
_entity.id
_entity.type
_entity.pdbx_description
1 polymer ?
#
loop_
_entity_poly.entity_id
_entity_poly.type
_entity_poly.pdbx_seq_one_letter_code
_entity_poly.pdbx_strand_id
1 'polypeptide(L)'
;MDGALSYHNGLLEQGYSEEEALEHTQRYFPEFSLDGRKPDPAPPPGFEAIPSKPKSVEEKIVVENPVINLDSIKFKTAQYFDLTVDTVKENKKLAIGITSAIAALLLIYIVLQIPASTHAIEGSWTKADGQIFKFDIDGSFSDGTGNDATWEVDDDKVTIVSEISGNNGQVIVKQTLKYEFSADEQAMWMSWLSQEIDGEEYDSEVACILLIKDSKSYPSDAGQYESETPSWCSEEEM
;
A
#
# COMPACT_ATOMS: atom_id res chain seq x y z
N MET A 1 20.81 -28.54 25.29
CA MET A 1 21.24 -28.73 23.89
C MET A 1 20.06 -28.68 22.92
N ASP A 2 18.84 -29.06 23.33
CA ASP A 2 17.66 -29.09 22.44
C ASP A 2 17.20 -27.72 21.89
N GLY A 3 17.37 -26.63 22.63
CA GLY A 3 16.93 -25.30 22.17
C GLY A 3 17.75 -24.74 20.99
N ALA A 4 19.07 -24.94 21.00
CA ALA A 4 19.96 -24.42 19.97
C ALA A 4 19.81 -25.18 18.64
N LEU A 5 19.61 -26.50 18.71
CA LEU A 5 19.36 -27.32 17.53
C LEU A 5 17.99 -27.01 16.90
N SER A 6 16.97 -26.78 17.73
CA SER A 6 15.65 -26.36 17.24
C SER A 6 15.70 -24.98 16.57
N TYR A 7 16.52 -24.06 17.10
CA TYR A 7 16.70 -22.74 16.50
C TYR A 7 17.44 -22.82 15.16
N HIS A 8 18.53 -23.59 15.09
CA HIS A 8 19.27 -23.83 13.86
C HIS A 8 18.40 -24.45 12.76
N ASN A 9 17.63 -25.48 13.09
CA ASN A 9 16.74 -26.14 12.13
C ASN A 9 15.62 -25.21 11.66
N GLY A 10 15.12 -24.33 12.54
CA GLY A 10 14.16 -23.29 12.15
C GLY A 10 14.73 -22.31 11.11
N LEU A 11 16.02 -21.99 11.17
CA LEU A 11 16.67 -21.15 10.16
C LEU A 11 16.81 -21.87 8.81
N LEU A 12 17.13 -23.17 8.83
CA LEU A 12 17.14 -23.97 7.60
C LEU A 12 15.75 -24.06 6.96
N GLU A 13 14.70 -24.24 7.77
CA GLU A 13 13.30 -24.26 7.29
C GLU A 13 12.86 -22.90 6.72
N GLN A 14 13.45 -21.80 7.19
CA GLN A 14 13.22 -20.45 6.68
C GLN A 14 14.03 -20.14 5.40
N GLY A 15 14.91 -21.06 4.97
CA GLY A 15 15.65 -20.97 3.71
C GLY A 15 17.06 -20.39 3.82
N TYR A 16 17.62 -20.25 5.03
CA TYR A 16 19.02 -19.88 5.22
C TYR A 16 19.97 -21.02 4.80
N SER A 17 21.17 -20.69 4.30
CA SER A 17 22.19 -21.71 4.04
C SER A 17 22.71 -22.32 5.34
N GLU A 18 23.35 -23.49 5.27
CA GLU A 18 23.87 -24.16 6.46
C GLU A 18 24.95 -23.33 7.17
N GLU A 19 25.78 -22.61 6.41
CA GLU A 19 26.80 -21.71 6.96
C GLU A 19 26.17 -20.48 7.64
N GLU A 20 25.12 -19.90 7.04
CA GLU A 20 24.41 -18.75 7.59
C GLU A 20 23.62 -19.10 8.85
N ALA A 21 22.94 -20.24 8.84
CA ALA A 21 22.21 -20.76 9.99
C ALA A 21 23.14 -21.05 11.17
N LEU A 22 24.34 -21.57 10.89
CA LEU A 22 25.37 -21.82 11.90
C LEU A 22 25.89 -20.52 12.52
N GLU A 23 26.22 -19.51 11.71
CA GLU A 23 26.68 -18.20 12.22
C GLU A 23 25.61 -17.53 13.09
N HIS A 24 24.37 -17.52 12.62
CA HIS A 24 23.24 -16.96 13.37
C HIS A 24 23.02 -17.72 14.68
N THR A 25 23.08 -19.04 14.65
CA THR A 25 22.90 -19.85 15.86
C THR A 25 24.04 -19.63 16.85
N GLN A 26 25.29 -19.53 16.39
CA GLN A 26 26.46 -19.27 17.25
C GLN A 26 26.43 -17.88 17.90
N ARG A 27 25.80 -16.89 17.26
CA ARG A 27 25.62 -15.55 17.85
C ARG A 27 24.75 -15.58 19.12
N TYR A 28 23.73 -16.45 19.15
CA TYR A 28 22.82 -16.58 20.29
C TYR A 28 23.15 -17.76 21.22
N PHE A 29 23.80 -18.78 20.68
CA PHE A 29 24.24 -20.00 21.37
C PHE A 29 25.72 -20.24 21.04
N PRO A 30 26.66 -19.52 21.67
CA PRO A 30 28.08 -19.59 21.34
C PRO A 30 28.70 -20.99 21.52
N GLU A 31 28.08 -21.84 22.34
CA GLU A 31 28.49 -23.23 22.56
C GLU A 31 27.92 -24.21 21.50
N PHE A 32 27.17 -23.71 20.51
CA PHE A 32 26.54 -24.54 19.50
C PHE A 32 27.53 -24.97 18.41
N SER A 33 27.62 -26.27 18.19
CA SER A 33 28.39 -26.90 17.12
C SER A 33 27.61 -28.10 16.61
N LEU A 34 27.47 -28.21 15.28
CA LEU A 34 26.82 -29.35 14.63
C LEU A 34 27.59 -30.67 14.88
N ASP A 35 28.91 -30.60 15.00
CA ASP A 35 29.78 -31.77 15.22
C ASP A 35 30.00 -32.15 16.70
N GLY A 36 29.30 -31.51 17.64
CA GLY A 36 29.44 -31.79 19.08
C GLY A 36 30.82 -31.50 19.69
N ARG A 37 31.73 -30.85 18.97
CA ARG A 37 32.99 -30.32 19.50
C ARG A 37 32.76 -28.92 20.04
N LYS A 38 33.16 -28.67 21.29
CA LYS A 38 33.16 -27.33 21.87
C LYS A 38 34.03 -26.40 21.01
N PRO A 39 33.62 -25.15 20.75
CA PRO A 39 34.51 -24.15 20.17
C PRO A 39 35.74 -24.00 21.09
N ASP A 40 36.94 -23.89 20.51
CA ASP A 40 38.15 -23.62 21.31
C ASP A 40 37.95 -22.33 22.11
N PRO A 41 38.27 -22.33 23.43
CA PRO A 41 38.04 -21.16 24.26
C PRO A 41 38.82 -19.96 23.71
N ALA A 42 38.14 -18.82 23.60
CA ALA A 42 38.75 -17.57 23.19
C ALA A 42 40.01 -17.27 24.04
N PRO A 43 41.11 -16.82 23.41
CA PRO A 43 42.33 -16.50 24.17
C PRO A 43 42.06 -15.35 25.15
N PRO A 44 42.65 -15.40 26.36
CA PRO A 44 42.37 -14.45 27.43
C PRO A 44 42.76 -13.00 27.08
N PRO A 45 42.11 -12.00 27.72
CA PRO A 45 42.30 -10.60 27.40
C PRO A 45 43.71 -10.14 27.79
N GLY A 46 44.52 -9.74 26.80
CA GLY A 46 45.88 -9.25 27.03
C GLY A 46 46.93 -9.60 25.96
N PHE A 47 46.57 -10.17 24.81
CA PHE A 47 47.50 -10.34 23.70
C PHE A 47 47.28 -9.30 22.61
N GLU A 48 48.15 -8.30 22.60
CA GLU A 48 48.31 -7.34 21.52
C GLU A 48 48.65 -8.07 20.21
N ALA A 49 48.02 -7.61 19.13
CA ALA A 49 48.21 -8.10 17.78
C ALA A 49 49.69 -8.05 17.36
N ILE A 50 50.28 -9.21 17.06
CA ILE A 50 51.53 -9.28 16.32
C ILE A 50 51.19 -9.25 14.82
N PRO A 51 51.57 -8.19 14.07
CA PRO A 51 51.26 -8.09 12.66
C PRO A 51 52.18 -9.03 11.87
N SER A 52 51.60 -10.07 11.27
CA SER A 52 52.32 -10.93 10.33
C SER A 52 52.19 -10.35 8.92
N LYS A 53 53.33 -9.94 8.37
CA LYS A 53 53.56 -9.32 7.06
C LYS A 53 52.80 -9.97 5.87
N PRO A 54 52.53 -9.18 4.82
CA PRO A 54 51.70 -9.58 3.68
C PRO A 54 52.43 -10.63 2.83
N LYS A 55 51.77 -11.77 2.57
CA LYS A 55 52.13 -12.63 1.45
C LYS A 55 51.33 -12.19 0.23
N SER A 56 52.06 -11.63 -0.72
CA SER A 56 51.64 -11.42 -2.10
C SER A 56 51.07 -12.71 -2.69
N VAL A 57 49.80 -12.70 -3.05
CA VAL A 57 49.30 -13.53 -4.15
C VAL A 57 48.70 -12.57 -5.16
N GLU A 58 49.35 -12.56 -6.31
CA GLU A 58 49.04 -11.81 -7.51
C GLU A 58 47.60 -12.16 -7.94
N GLU A 59 46.67 -11.25 -7.66
CA GLU A 59 45.29 -11.33 -8.12
C GLU A 59 45.29 -11.04 -9.63
N LYS A 60 45.53 -12.09 -10.43
CA LYS A 60 45.10 -12.09 -11.82
C LYS A 60 43.58 -12.09 -11.79
N ILE A 61 43.00 -10.90 -11.95
CA ILE A 61 41.59 -10.73 -12.28
C ILE A 61 41.37 -11.43 -13.63
N VAL A 62 41.03 -12.72 -13.58
CA VAL A 62 40.30 -13.36 -14.66
C VAL A 62 38.86 -12.91 -14.44
N VAL A 63 38.45 -11.90 -15.19
CA VAL A 63 37.03 -11.63 -15.40
C VAL A 63 36.48 -12.82 -16.19
N GLU A 64 36.14 -13.91 -15.47
CA GLU A 64 35.17 -14.86 -15.99
C GLU A 64 33.84 -14.12 -16.02
N ASN A 65 33.49 -13.62 -17.20
CA ASN A 65 32.09 -13.34 -17.52
C ASN A 65 31.29 -14.57 -17.07
N PRO A 66 30.28 -14.46 -16.19
CA PRO A 66 29.35 -15.54 -16.02
C PRO A 66 28.61 -15.66 -17.34
N VAL A 67 29.11 -16.51 -18.24
CA VAL A 67 28.36 -17.02 -19.36
C VAL A 67 27.27 -17.84 -18.71
N ILE A 68 26.13 -17.19 -18.43
CA ILE A 68 24.90 -17.85 -18.01
C ILE A 68 24.61 -18.84 -19.12
N ASN A 69 24.95 -20.11 -18.86
CA ASN A 69 24.79 -21.18 -19.81
C ASN A 69 23.30 -21.52 -19.86
N LEU A 70 22.57 -20.76 -20.68
CA LEU A 70 21.12 -20.87 -20.90
C LEU A 70 20.71 -22.31 -21.25
N ASP A 71 21.59 -23.10 -21.86
CA ASP A 71 21.30 -24.50 -22.19
C ASP A 71 21.27 -25.38 -20.93
N SER A 72 22.11 -25.10 -19.93
CA SER A 72 22.06 -25.79 -18.63
C SER A 72 20.83 -25.41 -17.80
N ILE A 73 20.31 -24.19 -17.96
CA ILE A 73 19.08 -23.73 -17.32
C ILE A 73 17.87 -24.36 -18.02
N LYS A 74 17.78 -24.26 -19.34
CA LYS A 74 16.70 -24.88 -20.15
C LYS A 74 16.59 -26.38 -19.92
N PHE A 75 17.73 -27.08 -19.82
CA PHE A 75 17.76 -28.52 -19.59
C PHE A 75 17.28 -28.92 -18.19
N LYS A 76 17.65 -28.15 -17.15
CA LYS A 76 17.13 -28.37 -15.80
C LYS A 76 15.63 -28.05 -15.73
N THR A 77 15.18 -26.96 -16.33
CA THR A 77 13.75 -26.59 -16.34
C THR A 77 12.90 -27.62 -17.09
N ALA A 78 13.40 -28.20 -18.19
CA ALA A 78 12.71 -29.24 -18.95
C ALA A 78 12.56 -30.55 -18.15
N GLN A 79 13.61 -31.01 -17.44
CA GLN A 79 13.52 -32.22 -16.62
C GLN A 79 12.55 -32.07 -15.43
N TYR A 80 12.50 -30.91 -14.79
CA TYR A 80 11.50 -30.66 -13.73
C TYR A 80 10.08 -30.57 -14.29
N PHE A 81 9.91 -30.11 -15.53
CA PHE A 81 8.61 -30.06 -16.20
C PHE A 81 8.07 -31.45 -16.54
N ASP A 82 8.91 -32.35 -17.04
CA ASP A 82 8.48 -33.72 -17.38
C ASP A 82 8.11 -34.53 -16.12
N LEU A 83 8.89 -34.39 -15.04
CA LEU A 83 8.59 -35.00 -13.73
C LEU A 83 7.29 -34.46 -13.11
N THR A 84 6.96 -33.18 -13.30
CA THR A 84 5.72 -32.60 -12.79
C THR A 84 4.50 -32.98 -13.64
N VAL A 85 4.65 -33.10 -14.98
CA VAL A 85 3.55 -33.53 -15.87
C VAL A 85 3.09 -34.95 -15.58
N ASP A 86 4.02 -35.88 -15.32
CA ASP A 86 3.67 -37.27 -15.02
C ASP A 86 3.07 -37.42 -13.61
N THR A 87 3.58 -36.68 -12.62
CA THR A 87 3.01 -36.63 -11.26
C THR A 87 1.60 -36.02 -11.23
N VAL A 88 1.34 -35.00 -12.08
CA VAL A 88 0.01 -34.38 -12.25
C VAL A 88 -0.98 -35.32 -12.95
N LYS A 89 -0.51 -36.18 -13.87
CA LYS A 89 -1.34 -37.21 -14.50
C LYS A 89 -1.78 -38.29 -13.52
N GLU A 90 -0.89 -38.75 -12.65
CA GLU A 90 -1.20 -39.81 -11.67
C GLU A 90 -2.12 -39.31 -10.54
N ASN A 91 -2.02 -38.03 -10.16
CA ASN A 91 -2.80 -37.44 -9.07
C ASN A 91 -3.68 -36.27 -9.52
N LYS A 92 -4.38 -36.41 -10.66
CA LYS A 92 -5.25 -35.36 -11.23
C LYS A 92 -6.16 -34.66 -10.22
N LYS A 93 -6.74 -35.37 -9.25
CA LYS A 93 -7.60 -34.77 -8.22
C LYS A 93 -6.83 -33.85 -7.26
N LEU A 94 -5.62 -34.24 -6.88
CA LEU A 94 -4.75 -33.48 -5.99
C LEU A 94 -4.14 -32.28 -6.72
N ALA A 95 -3.74 -32.47 -7.99
CA ALA A 95 -3.27 -31.39 -8.85
C ALA A 95 -4.37 -30.34 -9.13
N ILE A 96 -5.60 -30.77 -9.43
CA ILE A 96 -6.73 -29.85 -9.60
C ILE A 96 -7.02 -29.08 -8.30
N GLY A 97 -6.95 -29.74 -7.14
CA GLY A 97 -7.15 -29.11 -5.84
C GLY A 97 -6.10 -28.05 -5.49
N ILE A 98 -4.81 -28.34 -5.76
CA ILE A 98 -3.72 -27.38 -5.56
C ILE A 98 -3.87 -26.20 -6.51
N THR A 99 -4.13 -26.46 -7.80
CA THR A 99 -4.32 -25.39 -8.79
C THR A 99 -5.53 -24.52 -8.46
N SER A 100 -6.64 -25.12 -7.99
CA SER A 100 -7.82 -24.34 -7.56
C SER A 100 -7.55 -23.52 -6.31
N ALA A 101 -6.79 -24.05 -5.35
CA ALA A 101 -6.42 -23.32 -4.15
C ALA A 101 -5.51 -22.13 -4.46
N ILE A 102 -4.53 -22.32 -5.35
CA ILE A 102 -3.64 -21.24 -5.82
C ILE A 102 -4.44 -20.20 -6.60
N ALA A 103 -5.34 -20.62 -7.49
CA ALA A 103 -6.21 -19.69 -8.23
C ALA A 103 -7.13 -18.91 -7.29
N ALA A 104 -7.72 -19.55 -6.27
CA ALA A 104 -8.53 -18.87 -5.27
C ALA A 104 -7.71 -17.88 -4.43
N LEU A 105 -6.50 -18.26 -4.01
CA LEU A 105 -5.56 -17.37 -3.31
C LEU A 105 -5.15 -16.18 -4.16
N LEU A 106 -4.90 -16.38 -5.46
CA LEU A 106 -4.61 -15.29 -6.40
C LEU A 106 -5.81 -14.36 -6.56
N LEU A 107 -7.03 -14.89 -6.64
CA LEU A 107 -8.24 -14.07 -6.70
C LEU A 107 -8.44 -13.27 -5.41
N ILE A 108 -8.21 -13.87 -4.24
CA ILE A 108 -8.25 -13.17 -2.94
C ILE A 108 -7.16 -12.09 -2.89
N TYR A 109 -5.94 -12.40 -3.32
CA TYR A 109 -4.84 -11.44 -3.38
C TYR A 109 -5.17 -10.26 -4.31
N ILE A 110 -5.76 -10.52 -5.48
CA ILE A 110 -6.20 -9.47 -6.40
C ILE A 110 -7.27 -8.59 -5.75
N VAL A 111 -8.25 -9.18 -5.04
CA VAL A 111 -9.29 -8.43 -4.31
C VAL A 111 -8.69 -7.58 -3.19
N LEU A 112 -7.68 -8.08 -2.47
CA LEU A 112 -6.96 -7.33 -1.43
C LEU A 112 -6.04 -6.23 -1.98
N GLN A 113 -5.69 -6.28 -3.26
CA GLN A 113 -4.91 -5.26 -3.98
C GLN A 113 -5.81 -4.21 -4.66
N ILE A 114 -7.13 -4.41 -4.68
CA ILE A 114 -8.04 -3.30 -4.96
C ILE A 114 -7.91 -2.39 -3.74
N PRO A 115 -7.37 -1.16 -3.86
CA PRO A 115 -7.47 -0.20 -2.77
C PRO A 115 -8.96 -0.13 -2.42
N ALA A 116 -9.33 -0.48 -1.17
CA ALA A 116 -10.67 -0.21 -0.67
C ALA A 116 -10.98 1.23 -1.07
N SER A 117 -12.07 1.48 -1.80
CA SER A 117 -12.29 2.75 -2.50
C SER A 117 -11.85 3.90 -1.60
N THR A 118 -10.76 4.56 -2.00
CA THR A 118 -10.03 5.49 -1.11
C THR A 118 -10.80 6.78 -0.85
N HIS A 119 -12.03 6.89 -1.36
CA HIS A 119 -12.80 8.10 -1.38
C HIS A 119 -14.20 7.83 -0.82
N ALA A 120 -14.33 7.82 0.51
CA ALA A 120 -15.62 7.76 1.22
C ALA A 120 -16.62 8.87 0.80
N ILE A 121 -16.14 9.85 0.03
CA ILE A 121 -16.90 10.94 -0.58
C ILE A 121 -17.87 10.47 -1.68
N GLU A 122 -17.68 9.26 -2.23
CA GLU A 122 -18.60 8.72 -3.24
C GLU A 122 -20.04 8.63 -2.70
N GLY A 123 -21.00 9.11 -3.50
CA GLY A 123 -22.42 9.07 -3.17
C GLY A 123 -23.15 10.39 -3.42
N SER A 124 -24.39 10.45 -2.92
CA SER A 124 -25.24 11.64 -2.99
C SER A 124 -25.31 12.33 -1.63
N TRP A 125 -25.02 13.61 -1.62
CA TRP A 125 -24.84 14.43 -0.43
C TRP A 125 -25.76 15.64 -0.51
N THR A 126 -26.67 15.75 0.45
CA THR A 126 -27.68 16.81 0.48
C THR A 126 -27.18 17.96 1.32
N LYS A 127 -27.26 19.18 0.78
CA LYS A 127 -26.94 20.44 1.45
C LYS A 127 -28.18 21.05 2.11
N ALA A 128 -27.97 22.04 2.97
CA ALA A 128 -29.02 22.75 3.70
C ALA A 128 -30.11 23.39 2.82
N ASP A 129 -29.77 23.79 1.60
CA ASP A 129 -30.70 24.35 0.61
C ASP A 129 -31.46 23.27 -0.19
N GLY A 130 -31.19 22.00 0.07
CA GLY A 130 -31.76 20.86 -0.65
C GLY A 130 -31.03 20.53 -1.95
N GLN A 131 -29.96 21.25 -2.30
CA GLN A 131 -29.10 20.87 -3.42
C GLN A 131 -28.42 19.53 -3.12
N ILE A 132 -28.29 18.69 -4.14
CA ILE A 132 -27.64 17.38 -4.03
C ILE A 132 -26.32 17.45 -4.79
N PHE A 133 -25.23 17.24 -4.07
CA PHE A 133 -23.91 16.99 -4.63
C PHE A 133 -23.74 15.50 -4.83
N LYS A 134 -23.34 15.10 -6.04
CA LYS A 134 -23.14 13.70 -6.40
C LYS A 134 -21.70 13.52 -6.86
N PHE A 135 -20.97 12.70 -6.12
CA PHE A 135 -19.61 12.28 -6.43
C PHE A 135 -19.67 10.85 -6.96
N ASP A 136 -19.54 10.69 -8.27
CA ASP A 136 -19.59 9.38 -8.92
C ASP A 136 -18.22 8.69 -8.92
N ILE A 137 -18.22 7.36 -8.87
CA ILE A 137 -17.02 6.50 -8.82
C ILE A 137 -16.08 6.66 -10.03
N ASP A 138 -16.59 7.19 -11.14
CA ASP A 138 -15.81 7.46 -12.35
C ASP A 138 -15.06 8.81 -12.29
N GLY A 139 -15.18 9.54 -11.18
CA GLY A 139 -14.59 10.86 -10.99
C GLY A 139 -15.46 12.01 -11.52
N SER A 140 -16.69 11.73 -11.98
CA SER A 140 -17.63 12.79 -12.37
C SER A 140 -18.35 13.39 -11.16
N PHE A 141 -18.60 14.70 -11.22
CA PHE A 141 -19.31 15.47 -10.20
C PHE A 141 -20.58 16.08 -10.78
N SER A 142 -21.67 16.09 -10.00
CA SER A 142 -22.91 16.78 -10.36
C SER A 142 -23.52 17.48 -9.16
N ASP A 143 -23.90 18.74 -9.33
CA ASP A 143 -24.58 19.57 -8.32
C ASP A 143 -25.99 19.99 -8.75
N GLY A 144 -26.50 19.41 -9.84
CA GLY A 144 -27.79 19.75 -10.44
C GLY A 144 -27.79 20.99 -11.35
N THR A 145 -26.65 21.68 -11.54
CA THR A 145 -26.55 22.80 -12.47
C THR A 145 -26.47 22.36 -13.94
N GLY A 146 -26.12 21.09 -14.18
CA GLY A 146 -25.97 20.53 -15.53
C GLY A 146 -24.64 20.89 -16.21
N ASN A 147 -23.67 21.43 -15.46
CA ASN A 147 -22.31 21.62 -15.93
C ASN A 147 -21.54 20.29 -15.92
N ASP A 148 -20.62 20.13 -16.87
CA ASP A 148 -19.68 19.02 -16.83
C ASP A 148 -18.64 19.31 -15.75
N ALA A 149 -18.47 18.41 -14.79
CA ALA A 149 -17.52 18.58 -13.72
C ALA A 149 -16.87 17.26 -13.33
N THR A 150 -15.61 17.34 -12.89
CA THR A 150 -14.86 16.23 -12.34
C THR A 150 -14.39 16.55 -10.93
N TRP A 151 -14.07 15.50 -10.18
CA TRP A 151 -13.51 15.64 -8.84
C TRP A 151 -12.35 14.68 -8.61
N GLU A 152 -11.44 15.08 -7.74
CA GLU A 152 -10.32 14.28 -7.28
C GLU A 152 -10.07 14.57 -5.79
N VAL A 153 -9.64 13.56 -5.05
CA VAL A 153 -9.31 13.67 -3.63
C VAL A 153 -7.81 13.51 -3.45
N ASP A 154 -7.24 14.41 -2.65
CA ASP A 154 -5.87 14.36 -2.15
C ASP A 154 -5.90 14.56 -0.62
N ASP A 155 -5.66 13.48 0.12
CA ASP A 155 -5.72 13.42 1.59
C ASP A 155 -7.06 13.93 2.15
N ASP A 156 -7.07 15.10 2.81
CA ASP A 156 -8.25 15.75 3.40
C ASP A 156 -8.87 16.82 2.50
N LYS A 157 -8.50 16.84 1.22
CA LYS A 157 -8.97 17.82 0.24
C LYS A 157 -9.64 17.16 -0.94
N VAL A 158 -10.66 17.83 -1.44
CA VAL A 158 -11.30 17.52 -2.71
C VAL A 158 -11.18 18.71 -3.64
N THR A 159 -10.73 18.44 -4.85
CA THR A 159 -10.69 19.43 -5.94
C THR A 159 -11.79 19.11 -6.91
N ILE A 160 -12.65 20.09 -7.19
CA ILE A 160 -13.73 20.01 -8.18
C ILE A 160 -13.36 20.93 -9.33
N VAL A 161 -13.40 20.43 -10.56
CA VAL A 161 -13.16 21.20 -11.78
C VAL A 161 -14.42 21.16 -12.62
N SER A 162 -15.04 22.33 -12.83
CA SER A 162 -16.28 22.49 -13.56
C SER A 162 -16.06 23.28 -14.84
N GLU A 163 -16.62 22.79 -15.95
CA GLU A 163 -16.65 23.45 -17.23
C GLU A 163 -18.03 24.08 -17.47
N ILE A 164 -18.10 25.40 -17.34
CA ILE A 164 -19.35 26.15 -17.48
C ILE A 164 -19.41 26.74 -18.89
N SER A 165 -20.33 26.23 -19.70
CA SER A 165 -20.57 26.75 -21.05
C SER A 165 -21.51 27.96 -21.01
N GLY A 166 -20.99 29.14 -21.34
CA GLY A 166 -21.76 30.39 -21.42
C GLY A 166 -21.81 30.98 -22.84
N ASN A 167 -22.61 32.04 -23.00
CA ASN A 167 -22.70 32.77 -24.29
C ASN A 167 -21.36 33.37 -24.75
N ASN A 168 -20.42 33.58 -23.83
CA ASN A 168 -19.12 34.21 -24.09
C ASN A 168 -17.97 33.20 -24.21
N GLY A 169 -18.26 31.90 -24.21
CA GLY A 169 -17.27 30.83 -24.23
C GLY A 169 -17.39 29.87 -23.05
N GLN A 170 -16.42 28.98 -22.94
CA GLN A 170 -16.27 28.05 -21.83
C GLN A 170 -15.45 28.73 -20.73
N VAL A 171 -15.93 28.65 -19.49
CA VAL A 171 -15.22 29.10 -18.28
C VAL A 171 -14.87 27.86 -17.47
N ILE A 172 -13.62 27.75 -17.05
CA ILE A 172 -13.16 26.67 -16.17
C ILE A 172 -13.12 27.20 -14.74
N VAL A 173 -13.87 26.56 -13.86
CA VAL A 173 -13.89 26.87 -12.43
C VAL A 173 -13.28 25.70 -11.67
N LYS A 174 -12.18 25.94 -10.97
CA LYS A 174 -11.53 24.94 -10.11
C LYS A 174 -11.70 25.37 -8.66
N GLN A 175 -12.22 24.49 -7.83
CA GLN A 175 -12.45 24.74 -6.41
C GLN A 175 -11.74 23.66 -5.60
N THR A 176 -10.96 24.07 -4.61
CA THR A 176 -10.34 23.13 -3.66
C THR A 176 -11.00 23.33 -2.30
N LEU A 177 -11.55 22.24 -1.76
CA LEU A 177 -12.22 22.23 -0.48
C LEU A 177 -11.51 21.27 0.47
N LYS A 178 -11.40 21.65 1.75
CA LYS A 178 -11.10 20.72 2.83
C LYS A 178 -12.38 19.98 3.20
N TYR A 179 -12.29 18.70 3.55
CA TYR A 179 -13.43 17.94 4.03
C TYR A 179 -13.10 17.02 5.21
N GLU A 180 -14.12 16.68 5.99
CA GLU A 180 -14.03 15.71 7.09
C GLU A 180 -15.38 15.01 7.28
N PHE A 181 -15.35 13.71 7.57
CA PHE A 181 -16.57 12.92 7.82
C PHE A 181 -16.93 12.89 9.31
N SER A 182 -18.23 12.74 9.58
CA SER A 182 -18.69 12.25 10.88
C SER A 182 -18.19 10.83 11.15
N ALA A 183 -18.24 10.42 12.42
CA ALA A 183 -17.75 9.09 12.83
C ALA A 183 -18.50 7.91 12.18
N ASP A 184 -19.73 8.14 11.70
CA ASP A 184 -20.58 7.16 11.02
C ASP A 184 -20.62 7.34 9.48
N GLU A 185 -19.82 8.27 8.95
CA GLU A 185 -19.73 8.60 7.52
C GLU A 185 -21.06 8.99 6.87
N GLN A 186 -22.05 9.40 7.67
CA GLN A 186 -23.35 9.86 7.19
C GLN A 186 -23.42 11.38 7.03
N ALA A 187 -22.44 12.11 7.57
CA ALA A 187 -22.27 13.53 7.38
C ALA A 187 -20.85 13.86 6.91
N MET A 188 -20.74 14.91 6.11
CA MET A 188 -19.49 15.45 5.62
C MET A 188 -19.50 16.97 5.82
N TRP A 189 -18.47 17.47 6.47
CA TRP A 189 -18.19 18.90 6.54
C TRP A 189 -17.23 19.27 5.42
N MET A 190 -17.47 20.41 4.77
CA MET A 190 -16.54 20.97 3.78
C MET A 190 -16.33 22.46 4.00
N SER A 191 -15.14 22.96 3.69
CA SER A 191 -14.86 24.40 3.56
C SER A 191 -14.05 24.66 2.31
N TRP A 192 -14.34 25.76 1.63
CA TRP A 192 -13.50 26.24 0.54
C TRP A 192 -12.14 26.68 1.10
N LEU A 193 -11.08 26.23 0.44
CA LEU A 193 -9.71 26.69 0.67
C LEU A 193 -9.28 27.67 -0.42
N SER A 194 -9.70 27.41 -1.67
CA SER A 194 -9.40 28.28 -2.80
C SER A 194 -10.41 28.08 -3.93
N GLN A 195 -10.52 29.12 -4.77
CA GLN A 195 -11.25 29.07 -6.02
C GLN A 195 -10.41 29.72 -7.13
N GLU A 196 -10.38 29.10 -8.28
CA GLU A 196 -9.69 29.56 -9.49
C GLU A 196 -10.71 29.62 -10.62
N ILE A 197 -10.74 30.74 -11.35
CA ILE A 197 -11.59 30.94 -12.53
C ILE A 197 -10.68 31.32 -13.69
N ASP A 198 -10.65 30.49 -14.73
CA ASP A 198 -9.81 30.67 -15.93
C ASP A 198 -8.32 30.93 -15.62
N GLY A 199 -7.78 30.28 -14.58
CA GLY A 199 -6.37 30.43 -14.17
C GLY A 199 -6.11 31.52 -13.15
N GLU A 200 -7.10 32.36 -12.83
CA GLU A 200 -6.97 33.43 -11.83
C GLU A 200 -7.51 32.97 -10.49
N GLU A 201 -6.73 33.13 -9.41
CA GLU A 201 -7.14 32.82 -8.05
C GLU A 201 -8.07 33.91 -7.49
N TYR A 202 -9.12 33.47 -6.80
CA TYR A 202 -10.10 34.29 -6.11
C TYR A 202 -10.16 33.86 -4.65
N ASP A 203 -10.19 34.83 -3.75
CA ASP A 203 -10.49 34.57 -2.34
C ASP A 203 -11.90 34.02 -2.22
N SER A 204 -12.00 32.78 -1.73
CA SER A 204 -13.26 32.19 -1.33
C SER A 204 -13.56 32.59 0.10
N GLU A 205 -14.77 33.09 0.36
CA GLU A 205 -15.25 33.22 1.74
C GLU A 205 -15.23 31.82 2.39
N VAL A 206 -14.64 31.72 3.58
CA VAL A 206 -14.56 30.49 4.37
C VAL A 206 -15.97 30.18 4.91
N ALA A 207 -16.79 29.56 4.08
CA ALA A 207 -18.11 29.08 4.46
C ALA A 207 -18.06 27.57 4.66
N CYS A 208 -18.13 27.13 5.91
CA CYS A 208 -18.30 25.71 6.19
C CYS A 208 -19.72 25.26 5.85
N ILE A 209 -19.81 24.16 5.11
CA ILE A 209 -21.06 23.51 4.76
C ILE A 209 -21.10 22.11 5.37
N LEU A 210 -22.27 21.77 5.89
CA LEU A 210 -22.60 20.41 6.27
C LEU A 210 -23.38 19.76 5.13
N LEU A 211 -23.02 18.53 4.81
CA LEU A 211 -23.62 17.69 3.80
C LEU A 211 -24.05 16.36 4.41
N ILE A 212 -25.28 15.93 4.13
CA ILE A 212 -25.84 14.68 4.68
C ILE A 212 -26.03 13.65 3.58
N LYS A 213 -25.48 12.45 3.79
CA LYS A 213 -25.56 11.35 2.85
C LYS A 213 -27.01 10.89 2.68
N ASP A 214 -27.47 10.83 1.43
CA ASP A 214 -28.79 10.30 1.04
C ASP A 214 -29.99 10.82 1.88
N SER A 215 -29.92 12.07 2.35
CA SER A 215 -30.96 12.64 3.23
C SER A 215 -32.32 12.76 2.53
N LYS A 216 -33.38 12.43 3.26
CA LYS A 216 -34.77 12.68 2.85
C LYS A 216 -35.34 13.95 3.49
N SER A 217 -34.70 14.43 4.56
CA SER A 217 -35.15 15.58 5.36
C SER A 217 -33.96 16.22 6.06
N TYR A 218 -33.22 17.06 5.34
CA TYR A 218 -32.00 17.69 5.83
C TYR A 218 -32.13 18.30 7.24
N PRO A 219 -33.17 19.10 7.59
CA PRO A 219 -33.24 19.72 8.92
C PRO A 219 -33.33 18.71 10.08
N SER A 220 -33.90 17.53 9.83
CA SER A 220 -34.01 16.47 10.84
C SER A 220 -32.70 15.72 11.01
N ASP A 221 -31.99 15.50 9.89
CA ASP A 221 -30.77 14.70 9.86
C ASP A 221 -29.53 15.53 10.20
N ALA A 222 -29.52 16.84 9.95
CA ALA A 222 -28.37 17.70 10.20
C ALA A 222 -28.17 17.99 11.69
N GLY A 223 -29.27 18.10 12.46
CA GLY A 223 -29.21 18.47 13.89
C GLY A 223 -28.42 17.49 14.76
N GLN A 224 -28.25 16.24 14.32
CA GLN A 224 -27.47 15.24 15.07
C GLN A 224 -25.96 15.42 14.92
N TYR A 225 -25.50 16.13 13.87
CA TYR A 225 -24.08 16.31 13.56
C TYR A 225 -23.56 17.71 13.89
N GLU A 226 -24.41 18.64 14.35
CA GLU A 226 -24.00 20.01 14.71
C GLU A 226 -22.88 20.02 15.77
N SER A 227 -22.91 19.09 16.72
CA SER A 227 -21.86 18.96 17.74
C SER A 227 -20.55 18.34 17.22
N GLU A 228 -20.57 17.77 16.01
CA GLU A 228 -19.41 17.19 15.32
C GLU A 228 -18.78 18.19 14.34
N THR A 229 -19.14 19.48 14.43
CA THR A 229 -18.50 20.53 13.61
C THR A 229 -16.98 20.52 13.81
N PRO A 230 -16.17 20.39 12.75
CA PRO A 230 -14.72 20.38 12.86
C PRO A 230 -14.16 21.72 13.35
N SER A 231 -13.02 21.70 14.03
CA SER A 231 -12.44 22.93 14.61
C SER A 231 -12.12 24.01 13.57
N TRP A 232 -11.70 23.58 12.37
CA TRP A 232 -11.38 24.45 11.25
C TRP A 232 -12.62 25.11 10.60
N CYS A 233 -13.84 24.67 10.95
CA CYS A 233 -15.07 25.35 10.55
C CYS A 233 -15.46 26.54 11.43
N SER A 234 -14.86 26.63 12.61
CA SER A 234 -15.15 27.66 13.62
C SER A 234 -14.07 28.72 13.74
N GLU A 235 -12.97 28.58 12.98
CA GLU A 235 -11.93 29.59 12.89
C GLU A 235 -12.41 30.70 11.93
N GLU A 236 -13.10 31.70 12.48
CA GLU A 236 -12.89 33.07 11.99
C GLU A 236 -11.39 33.33 12.16
N GLU A 237 -10.61 33.26 11.09
CA GLU A 237 -9.22 33.72 11.11
C GLU A 237 -9.21 35.17 11.63
N MET A 238 -8.72 35.34 12.86
CA MET A 238 -8.39 36.63 13.47
C MET A 238 -7.15 37.25 12.82
#